data_AF-A0A6L6WZB7-F1
#
_entry.id   AF-A0A6L6WZB7-F1
#
_cell.length_a   1.000
_cell.length_b   1.000
_cell.length_c   1.000
_cell.angle_alpha   90.00
_cell.angle_beta   90.00
_cell.angle_gamma   90.00
#
_symmetry.space_group_name_H-M   'P 1'
#
loop_
_entity.id
_entity.type
_entity.pdbx_description
1 polymer ?
#
loop_
_entity_poly.entity_id
_entity_poly.type
_entity_poly.pdbx_seq_one_letter_code
_entity_poly.pdbx_strand_id
1 'polypeptide(L)'
;MALALALSAVLPLLATAPAQHWWQTAPYGDRLTVHARVADGEASTGVRTRDGAVEAYDVGSGRARWTYAREGRRALRLLAAPGHTLTLWSDGLVTDTAPGGVRWHRAVPATARWLGTARARGGAGVLRPLDRAARMLAVVTPHRIAAYRTADGDLRWTLPAREGCVFEPARSLRRDGVLLIAQPCRAGAAARTAWTSQMVAVDGLGRITPRRTPLGNELPGARPDRTADRVR
;
A
#
# COMPACT_ATOMS: atom_id res chain seq x y z
N MET A 1 -10.56 76.23 -32.20
CA MET A 1 -9.79 76.30 -30.95
C MET A 1 -10.74 76.01 -29.79
N ALA A 2 -10.80 74.75 -29.33
CA ALA A 2 -11.34 74.34 -28.02
C ALA A 2 -11.13 72.82 -27.90
N LEU A 3 -10.02 72.46 -27.27
CA LEU A 3 -9.68 71.10 -26.85
C LEU A 3 -10.26 70.94 -25.43
N ALA A 4 -11.10 69.95 -25.17
CA ALA A 4 -11.55 69.62 -23.82
C ALA A 4 -11.24 68.15 -23.53
N LEU A 5 -10.18 67.93 -22.75
CA LEU A 5 -9.83 66.68 -22.09
C LEU A 5 -10.77 66.43 -20.89
N ALA A 6 -11.12 65.17 -20.63
CA ALA A 6 -11.23 64.60 -19.28
C ALA A 6 -11.32 63.06 -19.37
N LEU A 7 -10.21 62.36 -19.13
CA LEU A 7 -9.89 61.62 -17.90
C LEU A 7 -10.52 60.22 -17.81
N SER A 8 -9.79 59.22 -18.31
CA SER A 8 -10.03 57.80 -18.06
C SER A 8 -9.25 57.37 -16.81
N ALA A 9 -9.96 57.09 -15.71
CA ALA A 9 -9.36 56.53 -14.50
C ALA A 9 -9.17 55.01 -14.66
N VAL A 10 -7.92 54.55 -14.60
CA VAL A 10 -7.57 53.11 -14.56
C VAL A 10 -7.25 52.76 -13.10
N LEU A 11 -8.16 52.03 -12.43
CA LEU A 11 -7.89 51.38 -11.16
C LEU A 11 -7.28 49.99 -11.42
N PRO A 12 -6.08 49.65 -10.90
CA PRO A 12 -5.62 48.28 -10.89
C PRO A 12 -6.24 47.56 -9.70
N LEU A 13 -7.23 46.69 -9.94
CA LEU A 13 -7.68 45.74 -8.93
C LEU A 13 -6.58 44.69 -8.71
N LEU A 14 -5.94 44.77 -7.55
CA LEU A 14 -5.11 43.72 -6.98
C LEU A 14 -5.98 42.48 -6.75
N ALA A 15 -5.98 41.56 -7.71
CA ALA A 15 -6.55 40.24 -7.54
C ALA A 15 -5.68 39.43 -6.56
N THR A 16 -6.06 39.41 -5.29
CA THR A 16 -5.62 38.38 -4.36
C THR A 16 -6.11 37.04 -4.89
N ALA A 17 -5.23 36.28 -5.54
CA ALA A 17 -5.54 34.93 -6.00
C ALA A 17 -5.93 34.09 -4.77
N PRO A 18 -7.16 33.55 -4.68
CA PRO A 18 -7.46 32.57 -3.66
C PRO A 18 -6.54 31.37 -3.94
N ALA A 19 -5.76 30.97 -2.93
CA ALA A 19 -5.08 29.68 -2.95
C ALA A 19 -6.13 28.64 -3.35
N GLN A 20 -5.96 28.03 -4.53
CA GLN A 20 -6.86 27.01 -5.05
C GLN A 20 -6.75 25.79 -4.13
N HIS A 21 -7.47 25.83 -3.03
CA HIS A 21 -7.70 24.72 -2.15
C HIS A 21 -8.63 23.77 -2.94
N TRP A 22 -8.03 22.80 -3.63
CA TRP A 22 -8.74 21.75 -4.36
C TRP A 22 -9.46 20.85 -3.36
N TRP A 23 -10.62 21.30 -2.87
CA TRP A 23 -11.60 20.45 -2.20
C TRP A 23 -12.48 19.81 -3.27
N GLN A 24 -11.88 18.98 -4.12
CA GLN A 24 -12.64 17.82 -4.60
C GLN A 24 -12.71 16.90 -3.38
N THR A 25 -13.92 16.56 -2.96
CA THR A 25 -14.13 15.48 -1.98
C THR A 25 -13.46 14.24 -2.53
N ALA A 26 -12.22 13.98 -2.09
CA ALA A 26 -11.51 12.80 -2.49
C ALA A 26 -12.42 11.60 -2.14
N PRO A 27 -12.64 10.65 -3.07
CA PRO A 27 -13.69 9.63 -2.94
C PRO A 27 -13.58 8.80 -1.65
N TYR A 28 -12.40 8.79 -1.02
CA TYR A 28 -12.12 8.06 0.22
C TYR A 28 -11.85 8.95 1.44
N GLY A 29 -12.17 10.25 1.38
CA GLY A 29 -11.95 11.21 2.45
C GLY A 29 -10.47 11.51 2.70
N ASP A 30 -9.67 11.42 1.64
CA ASP A 30 -8.21 11.56 1.66
C ASP A 30 -7.79 12.99 2.01
N ARG A 31 -6.86 13.11 2.95
CA ARG A 31 -6.24 14.39 3.35
C ARG A 31 -4.73 14.21 3.41
N LEU A 32 -4.03 14.82 2.47
CA LEU A 32 -2.57 14.91 2.47
C LEU A 32 -2.17 16.32 2.91
N THR A 33 -1.29 16.40 3.90
CA THR A 33 -0.66 17.65 4.35
C THR A 33 0.83 17.51 4.15
N VAL A 34 1.43 18.36 3.32
CA VAL A 34 2.88 18.46 3.16
C VAL A 34 3.37 19.57 4.09
N HIS A 35 4.30 19.23 4.98
CA HIS A 35 4.86 20.17 5.94
C HIS A 35 6.06 20.88 5.28
N ALA A 36 6.02 22.21 5.20
CA ALA A 36 7.02 22.97 4.45
C ALA A 36 8.45 22.86 5.04
N ARG A 37 9.42 22.70 4.13
CA ARG A 37 10.88 22.79 4.31
C ARG A 37 11.47 21.80 5.34
N VAL A 38 11.63 20.56 4.91
CA VAL A 38 12.88 19.85 5.21
C VAL A 38 13.83 20.20 4.06
N ALA A 39 15.00 20.75 4.36
CA ALA A 39 15.99 21.03 3.33
C ALA A 39 16.24 19.75 2.52
N ASP A 40 16.43 19.88 1.20
CA ASP A 40 16.67 18.79 0.24
C ASP A 40 18.02 18.06 0.47
N GLY A 41 18.49 17.99 1.70
CA GLY A 41 19.47 17.00 2.10
C GLY A 41 18.86 15.61 1.97
N GLU A 42 19.71 14.65 1.62
CA GLU A 42 19.42 13.22 1.48
C GLU A 42 19.08 12.54 2.82
N ALA A 43 18.39 13.24 3.72
CA ALA A 43 18.09 12.76 5.04
C ALA A 43 17.06 11.63 4.96
N SER A 44 17.39 10.52 5.61
CA SER A 44 16.59 9.31 5.63
C SER A 44 15.17 9.60 6.14
N THR A 45 14.18 9.10 5.40
CA THR A 45 12.76 9.26 5.73
C THR A 45 12.24 8.01 6.42
N GLY A 46 11.73 8.19 7.64
CA GLY A 46 11.00 7.17 8.37
C GLY A 46 9.50 7.37 8.17
N VAL A 47 8.71 6.32 8.40
CA VAL A 47 7.25 6.39 8.32
C VAL A 47 6.64 5.71 9.54
N ARG A 48 5.64 6.34 10.15
CA ARG A 48 4.97 5.85 11.36
C ARG A 48 3.48 6.15 11.33
N THR A 49 2.74 5.50 12.22
CA THR A 49 1.35 5.86 12.49
C THR A 49 1.31 6.85 13.63
N ARG A 50 0.60 7.96 13.46
CA ARG A 50 0.35 8.99 14.49
C ARG A 50 -1.10 9.43 14.40
N ASP A 51 -1.83 9.36 15.52
CA ASP A 51 -3.25 9.75 15.61
C ASP A 51 -4.14 9.07 14.54
N GLY A 52 -3.80 7.83 14.16
CA GLY A 52 -4.49 7.07 13.12
C GLY A 52 -4.15 7.49 11.69
N ALA A 53 -3.32 8.50 11.48
CA ALA A 53 -2.78 8.91 10.18
C ALA A 53 -1.41 8.29 9.91
N VAL A 54 -1.00 8.33 8.65
CA VAL A 54 0.37 8.02 8.22
C VAL A 54 1.19 9.30 8.31
N GLU A 55 2.32 9.27 9.01
CA GLU A 55 3.27 10.38 9.07
C GLU A 55 4.61 9.90 8.54
N ALA A 56 5.10 10.54 7.48
CA ALA A 56 6.50 10.45 7.12
C ALA A 56 7.27 11.56 7.83
N TYR A 57 8.43 11.21 8.37
CA TYR A 57 9.24 12.10 9.16
C TYR A 57 10.71 11.96 8.80
N ASP A 58 11.45 13.02 9.05
CA ASP A 58 12.91 13.02 8.99
C ASP A 58 13.47 12.23 10.18
N VAL A 59 14.25 11.17 9.95
CA VAL A 59 14.73 10.30 11.05
C VAL A 59 15.67 11.04 12.00
N GLY A 60 16.46 11.98 11.49
CA GLY A 60 17.43 12.72 12.31
C GLY A 60 16.78 13.72 13.25
N SER A 61 15.83 14.51 12.75
CA SER A 61 15.17 15.58 13.50
C SER A 61 13.80 15.20 14.08
N GLY A 62 13.22 14.08 13.65
CA GLY A 62 11.86 13.65 14.02
C GLY A 62 10.74 14.51 13.42
N ARG A 63 11.07 15.54 12.64
CA ARG A 63 10.10 16.48 12.06
C ARG A 63 9.28 15.81 10.96
N ALA A 64 7.97 16.02 10.99
CA ALA A 64 7.07 15.53 9.96
C ALA A 64 7.40 16.19 8.61
N ARG A 65 7.43 15.38 7.54
CA ARG A 65 7.58 15.79 6.14
C ARG A 65 6.23 15.87 5.46
N TRP A 66 5.41 14.85 5.65
CA TRP A 66 4.03 14.84 5.21
C TRP A 66 3.19 13.93 6.09
N THR A 67 1.90 14.21 6.14
CA THR A 67 0.91 13.43 6.87
C THR A 67 -0.24 13.09 5.92
N TYR A 68 -0.65 11.83 5.90
CA TYR A 68 -1.78 11.36 5.13
C TYR A 68 -2.82 10.72 6.06
N ALA A 69 -4.02 11.28 6.05
CA ALA A 69 -5.15 10.83 6.85
C ALA A 69 -6.34 10.49 5.94
N ARG A 70 -7.22 9.62 6.44
CA ARG A 70 -8.50 9.32 5.81
C ARG A 70 -9.63 9.56 6.81
N GLU A 71 -10.67 10.24 6.38
CA GLU A 71 -11.79 10.59 7.25
C GLU A 71 -12.44 9.37 7.90
N GLY A 72 -12.53 9.38 9.24
CA GLY A 72 -13.13 8.29 10.01
C GLY A 72 -12.38 6.95 9.95
N ARG A 73 -11.19 6.90 9.33
CA ARG A 73 -10.40 5.67 9.15
C ARG A 73 -9.03 5.81 9.81
N ARG A 74 -8.56 4.70 10.38
CA ARG A 74 -7.23 4.63 11.00
C ARG A 74 -6.30 3.74 10.20
N ALA A 75 -5.05 4.15 10.05
CA ALA A 75 -3.96 3.32 9.58
C ALA A 75 -3.68 2.20 10.60
N LEU A 76 -3.69 0.95 10.15
CA LEU A 76 -3.45 -0.23 10.98
C LEU A 76 -2.04 -0.77 10.79
N ARG A 77 -1.57 -0.84 9.54
CA ARG A 77 -0.24 -1.36 9.20
C ARG A 77 0.37 -0.54 8.09
N LEU A 78 1.68 -0.37 8.19
CA LEU A 78 2.51 0.34 7.23
C LEU A 78 3.54 -0.62 6.68
N LEU A 79 3.81 -0.51 5.39
CA LEU A 79 4.95 -1.12 4.73
C LEU A 79 5.66 0.00 3.97
N ALA A 80 6.78 0.45 4.53
CA ALA A 80 7.61 1.48 3.93
C ALA A 80 8.31 0.92 2.67
N ALA A 81 8.36 1.76 1.63
CA ALA A 81 9.14 1.53 0.42
C ALA A 81 9.93 2.82 0.10
N PRO A 82 10.97 2.77 -0.74
CA PRO A 82 11.70 3.98 -1.13
C PRO A 82 10.76 5.05 -1.71
N GLY A 83 10.58 6.16 -1.01
CA GLY A 83 9.79 7.32 -1.47
C GLY A 83 8.27 7.20 -1.34
N HIS A 84 7.72 6.07 -0.87
CA HIS A 84 6.28 5.88 -0.73
C HIS A 84 5.94 4.86 0.38
N THR A 85 4.67 4.70 0.72
CA THR A 85 4.24 3.79 1.80
C THR A 85 2.92 3.14 1.49
N LEU A 86 2.91 1.81 1.63
CA LEU A 86 1.72 1.00 1.55
C LEU A 86 1.05 0.95 2.92
N THR A 87 -0.23 1.31 2.99
CA THR A 87 -1.00 1.40 4.24
C THR A 87 -2.24 0.54 4.18
N LEU A 88 -2.46 -0.27 5.21
CA LEU A 88 -3.72 -0.96 5.46
C LEU A 88 -4.57 -0.11 6.40
N TRP A 89 -5.79 0.22 5.97
CA TRP A 89 -6.75 1.01 6.72
C TRP A 89 -7.79 0.13 7.43
N SER A 90 -8.43 0.67 8.46
CA SER A 90 -9.43 -0.03 9.27
C SER A 90 -10.68 -0.51 8.51
N ASP A 91 -10.98 0.10 7.37
CA ASP A 91 -12.06 -0.33 6.48
C ASP A 91 -11.63 -1.38 5.45
N GLY A 92 -10.39 -1.89 5.55
CA GLY A 92 -9.85 -2.86 4.61
C GLY A 92 -9.43 -2.25 3.28
N LEU A 93 -9.32 -0.92 3.17
CA LEU A 93 -8.65 -0.29 2.03
C LEU A 93 -7.13 -0.42 2.18
N VAL A 94 -6.44 -0.68 1.08
CA VAL A 94 -4.99 -0.55 0.96
C VAL A 94 -4.68 0.62 0.07
N THR A 95 -3.75 1.47 0.48
CA THR A 95 -3.29 2.63 -0.29
C THR A 95 -1.79 2.58 -0.47
N ASP A 96 -1.30 3.11 -1.60
CA ASP A 96 0.10 3.50 -1.75
C ASP A 96 0.19 5.02 -1.78
N THR A 97 0.90 5.61 -0.84
CA THR A 97 0.98 7.06 -0.67
C THR A 97 2.41 7.55 -0.78
N ALA A 98 2.61 8.62 -1.53
CA ALA A 98 3.87 9.32 -1.71
C ALA A 98 3.71 10.81 -1.34
N PRO A 99 4.80 11.60 -1.25
CA PRO A 99 4.70 13.04 -0.96
C PRO A 99 3.80 13.82 -1.93
N GLY A 100 3.65 13.32 -3.16
CA GLY A 100 2.79 13.94 -4.19
C GLY A 100 1.32 13.51 -4.16
N GLY A 101 0.91 12.61 -3.26
CA GLY A 101 -0.47 12.10 -3.22
C GLY A 101 -0.57 10.59 -3.06
N VAL A 102 -1.82 10.12 -3.03
CA VAL A 102 -2.12 8.69 -3.13
C VAL A 102 -1.95 8.25 -4.57
N ARG A 103 -1.11 7.25 -4.79
CA ARG A 103 -0.82 6.68 -6.12
C ARG A 103 -1.92 5.74 -6.57
N TRP A 104 -2.47 4.95 -5.64
CA TRP A 104 -3.61 4.06 -5.90
C TRP A 104 -4.29 3.62 -4.61
N HIS A 105 -5.55 3.18 -4.77
CA HIS A 105 -6.40 2.60 -3.73
C HIS A 105 -6.85 1.20 -4.17
N ARG A 106 -6.88 0.23 -3.24
CA ARG A 106 -7.46 -1.10 -3.46
C ARG A 106 -8.29 -1.55 -2.26
N ALA A 107 -9.58 -1.77 -2.49
CA ALA A 107 -10.46 -2.37 -1.49
C ALA A 107 -10.16 -3.86 -1.37
N VAL A 108 -9.99 -4.34 -0.15
CA VAL A 108 -9.79 -5.76 0.13
C VAL A 108 -11.13 -6.36 0.57
N PRO A 109 -11.75 -7.22 -0.25
CA PRO A 109 -13.10 -7.71 0.01
C PRO A 109 -13.22 -8.39 1.38
N ALA A 110 -14.39 -8.21 2.03
CA ALA A 110 -14.76 -8.87 3.28
C ALA A 110 -13.75 -8.71 4.44
N THR A 111 -12.91 -7.68 4.42
CA THR A 111 -11.77 -7.56 5.35
C THR A 111 -12.06 -6.65 6.55
N ALA A 112 -12.85 -5.58 6.37
CA ALA A 112 -13.14 -4.58 7.41
C ALA A 112 -13.65 -5.19 8.73
N ARG A 113 -14.68 -6.03 8.66
CA ARG A 113 -15.27 -6.68 9.84
C ARG A 113 -14.25 -7.53 10.59
N TRP A 114 -13.42 -8.28 9.86
CA TRP A 114 -12.37 -9.11 10.48
C TRP A 114 -11.28 -8.27 11.14
N LEU A 115 -10.86 -7.15 10.52
CA LEU A 115 -9.85 -6.24 11.08
C LEU A 115 -10.26 -5.61 12.42
N GLY A 116 -11.56 -5.51 12.69
CA GLY A 116 -12.10 -5.08 13.99
C GLY A 116 -11.97 -6.11 15.11
N THR A 117 -11.53 -7.35 14.82
CA THR A 117 -11.45 -8.44 15.81
C THR A 117 -10.04 -8.61 16.37
N ALA A 118 -9.92 -9.16 17.59
CA ALA A 118 -8.64 -9.53 18.17
C ALA A 118 -7.85 -10.54 17.31
N ARG A 119 -8.56 -11.40 16.55
CA ARG A 119 -7.96 -12.40 15.67
C ARG A 119 -7.13 -11.76 14.54
N ALA A 120 -7.47 -10.54 14.11
CA ALA A 120 -6.69 -9.83 13.10
C ALA A 120 -5.36 -9.31 13.63
N ARG A 121 -5.15 -9.26 14.95
CA ARG A 121 -3.92 -8.74 15.59
C ARG A 121 -3.50 -7.41 14.98
N GLY A 122 -4.45 -6.48 14.85
CA GLY A 122 -4.25 -5.16 14.22
C GLY A 122 -3.82 -5.20 12.75
N GLY A 123 -4.07 -6.30 12.02
CA GLY A 123 -3.63 -6.49 10.63
C GLY A 123 -2.21 -7.06 10.48
N ALA A 124 -1.61 -7.61 11.55
CA ALA A 124 -0.26 -8.18 11.48
C ALA A 124 -0.17 -9.24 10.36
N GLY A 125 0.84 -9.07 9.49
CA GLY A 125 1.11 -9.98 8.37
C GLY A 125 0.14 -9.86 7.18
N VAL A 126 -0.78 -8.89 7.18
CA VAL A 126 -1.67 -8.65 6.04
C VAL A 126 -0.89 -8.09 4.85
N LEU A 127 -0.03 -7.09 5.07
CA LEU A 127 0.84 -6.54 4.02
C LEU A 127 2.16 -7.30 4.00
N ARG A 128 2.49 -7.96 2.89
CA ARG A 128 3.73 -8.73 2.72
C ARG A 128 4.39 -8.42 1.37
N PRO A 129 5.60 -7.85 1.34
CA PRO A 129 6.34 -7.75 0.09
C PRO A 129 6.71 -9.16 -0.40
N LEU A 130 6.59 -9.39 -1.70
CA LEU A 130 6.94 -10.67 -2.34
C LEU A 130 8.40 -10.68 -2.80
N ASP A 131 8.92 -9.56 -3.29
CA ASP A 131 10.32 -9.37 -3.67
C ASP A 131 11.05 -8.38 -2.74
N ARG A 132 12.39 -8.32 -2.84
CA ARG A 132 13.21 -7.47 -1.94
C ARG A 132 12.99 -5.98 -2.19
N ALA A 133 12.68 -5.60 -3.43
CA ALA A 133 12.40 -4.23 -3.81
C ALA A 133 10.93 -3.85 -3.57
N ALA A 134 10.12 -4.76 -3.01
CA ALA A 134 8.68 -4.57 -2.80
C ALA A 134 7.96 -4.09 -4.08
N ARG A 135 8.35 -4.60 -5.26
CA ARG A 135 7.65 -4.36 -6.53
C ARG A 135 6.28 -5.05 -6.58
N MET A 136 6.13 -6.10 -5.77
CA MET A 136 4.91 -6.87 -5.62
C MET A 136 4.52 -6.95 -4.14
N LEU A 137 3.25 -6.65 -3.85
CA LEU A 137 2.64 -6.73 -2.53
C LEU A 137 1.63 -7.87 -2.51
N ALA A 138 1.77 -8.82 -1.59
CA ALA A 138 0.69 -9.70 -1.17
C ALA A 138 -0.12 -9.05 -0.04
N VAL A 139 -1.44 -9.03 -0.21
CA VAL A 139 -2.44 -8.73 0.81
C VAL A 139 -3.05 -10.05 1.26
N VAL A 140 -2.66 -10.51 2.44
CA VAL A 140 -3.05 -11.81 3.01
C VAL A 140 -4.22 -11.60 3.97
N THR A 141 -5.39 -12.15 3.66
CA THR A 141 -6.58 -12.16 4.52
C THR A 141 -7.01 -13.59 4.80
N PRO A 142 -7.92 -13.85 5.77
CA PRO A 142 -8.29 -15.21 6.13
C PRO A 142 -8.79 -16.08 4.98
N HIS A 143 -9.42 -15.50 3.97
CA HIS A 143 -10.08 -16.25 2.88
C HIS A 143 -9.40 -16.10 1.52
N ARG A 144 -8.45 -15.17 1.39
CA ARG A 144 -7.79 -14.88 0.11
C ARG A 144 -6.45 -14.22 0.31
N ILE A 145 -5.50 -14.56 -0.55
CA ILE A 145 -4.33 -13.74 -0.83
C ILE A 145 -4.56 -13.04 -2.17
N ALA A 146 -4.37 -11.73 -2.21
CA ALA A 146 -4.36 -10.98 -3.46
C ALA A 146 -2.99 -10.33 -3.63
N ALA A 147 -2.41 -10.42 -4.83
CA ALA A 147 -1.14 -9.77 -5.12
C ALA A 147 -1.31 -8.62 -6.08
N TYR A 148 -0.73 -7.49 -5.72
CA TYR A 148 -0.78 -6.26 -6.48
C TYR A 148 0.64 -5.85 -6.85
N ARG A 149 0.80 -5.33 -8.07
CA ARG A 149 2.02 -4.60 -8.43
C ARG A 149 2.01 -3.27 -7.71
N THR A 150 3.09 -2.92 -7.02
CA THR A 150 3.12 -1.71 -6.19
C THR A 150 3.21 -0.43 -7.01
N ALA A 151 3.68 -0.51 -8.26
CA ALA A 151 3.80 0.63 -9.17
C ALA A 151 2.45 1.31 -9.48
N ASP A 152 1.41 0.51 -9.72
CA ASP A 152 0.10 0.93 -10.25
C ASP A 152 -1.10 0.34 -9.46
N GLY A 153 -0.82 -0.51 -8.48
CA GLY A 153 -1.80 -1.22 -7.67
C GLY A 153 -2.53 -2.32 -8.44
N ASP A 154 -2.18 -2.62 -9.68
CA ASP A 154 -2.97 -3.54 -10.51
C ASP A 154 -2.78 -5.01 -10.06
N LEU A 155 -3.91 -5.72 -10.07
CA LEU A 155 -4.09 -7.05 -9.49
C LEU A 155 -3.46 -8.08 -10.41
N ARG A 156 -2.49 -8.85 -9.89
CA ARG A 156 -1.77 -9.86 -10.68
C ARG A 156 -2.32 -11.25 -10.51
N TRP A 157 -2.66 -11.61 -9.28
CA TRP A 157 -3.24 -12.90 -8.99
C TRP A 157 -4.00 -12.88 -7.68
N THR A 158 -4.89 -13.85 -7.53
CA THR A 158 -5.53 -14.17 -6.27
C THR A 158 -5.38 -15.64 -5.97
N LEU A 159 -5.33 -15.98 -4.69
CA LEU A 159 -5.30 -17.35 -4.20
C LEU A 159 -6.34 -17.47 -3.08
N PRO A 160 -7.47 -18.15 -3.31
CA PRO A 160 -8.43 -18.42 -2.25
C PRO A 160 -7.84 -19.39 -1.22
N ALA A 161 -8.34 -19.30 0.01
CA ALA A 161 -8.06 -20.33 1.00
C ALA A 161 -8.66 -21.68 0.54
N ARG A 162 -8.01 -22.78 0.91
CA ARG A 162 -8.56 -24.12 0.72
C ARG A 162 -9.88 -24.26 1.49
N GLU A 163 -10.79 -25.06 0.95
CA GLU A 163 -12.04 -25.37 1.61
C GLU A 163 -11.81 -25.90 3.03
N GLY A 164 -12.59 -25.39 3.98
CA GLY A 164 -12.45 -25.76 5.40
C GLY A 164 -11.20 -25.19 6.10
N CYS A 165 -10.41 -24.37 5.42
CA CYS A 165 -9.20 -23.75 5.96
C CYS A 165 -9.26 -22.21 5.87
N VAL A 166 -8.43 -21.55 6.67
CA VAL A 166 -8.26 -20.10 6.64
C VAL A 166 -6.78 -19.75 6.72
N PHE A 167 -6.34 -18.72 6.01
CA PHE A 167 -4.99 -18.19 6.20
C PHE A 167 -4.88 -17.52 7.57
N GLU A 168 -3.71 -17.61 8.18
CA GLU A 168 -3.33 -16.87 9.38
C GLU A 168 -2.21 -15.88 9.01
N PRO A 169 -2.54 -14.63 8.60
CA PRO A 169 -1.56 -13.68 8.05
C PRO A 169 -0.38 -13.42 8.98
N ALA A 170 -0.66 -13.33 10.29
CA ALA A 170 0.34 -13.11 11.34
C ALA A 170 1.32 -14.29 11.51
N ARG A 171 1.02 -15.47 10.96
CA ARG A 171 1.90 -16.64 10.94
C ARG A 171 2.44 -16.84 9.53
N SER A 172 3.27 -15.89 9.12
CA SER A 172 3.93 -15.92 7.82
C SER A 172 5.43 -15.61 7.93
N LEU A 173 6.23 -16.33 7.14
CA LEU A 173 7.67 -16.19 7.07
C LEU A 173 8.07 -15.95 5.62
N ARG A 174 8.98 -15.01 5.38
CA ARG A 174 9.59 -14.82 4.08
C ARG A 174 11.01 -15.35 4.11
N ARG A 175 11.38 -16.20 3.15
CA ARG A 175 12.72 -16.76 3.01
C ARG A 175 13.04 -16.94 1.53
N ASP A 176 14.18 -16.40 1.09
CA ASP A 176 14.71 -16.60 -0.27
C ASP A 176 13.70 -16.36 -1.40
N GLY A 177 12.94 -15.27 -1.30
CA GLY A 177 11.91 -14.88 -2.29
C GLY A 177 10.56 -15.59 -2.15
N VAL A 178 10.47 -16.56 -1.23
CA VAL A 178 9.25 -17.31 -0.94
C VAL A 178 8.57 -16.74 0.30
N LEU A 179 7.27 -16.52 0.22
CA LEU A 179 6.41 -16.26 1.36
C LEU A 179 5.67 -17.55 1.74
N LEU A 180 5.96 -18.06 2.94
CA LEU A 180 5.24 -19.16 3.58
C LEU A 180 4.16 -18.58 4.49
N ILE A 181 2.91 -19.03 4.34
CA ILE A 181 1.78 -18.63 5.17
C ILE A 181 1.12 -19.86 5.77
N ALA A 182 0.82 -19.82 7.08
CA ALA A 182 0.02 -20.84 7.73
C ALA A 182 -1.44 -20.77 7.25
N GLN A 183 -2.02 -21.93 6.97
CA GLN A 183 -3.40 -22.11 6.56
C GLN A 183 -3.99 -23.31 7.31
N PRO A 184 -4.25 -23.18 8.62
CA PRO A 184 -4.88 -24.24 9.39
C PRO A 184 -6.28 -24.57 8.87
N CYS A 185 -6.62 -25.84 8.93
CA CYS A 185 -7.92 -26.38 8.55
C CYS A 185 -8.68 -26.82 9.81
N ARG A 186 -10.02 -26.86 9.74
CA ARG A 186 -10.84 -27.36 10.85
C ARG A 186 -10.49 -28.81 11.20
N ALA A 187 -10.67 -29.18 12.47
CA ALA A 187 -10.24 -30.47 13.05
C ALA A 187 -10.59 -31.71 12.20
N GLY A 188 -11.78 -31.76 11.57
CA GLY A 188 -12.17 -32.88 10.69
C GLY A 188 -11.36 -32.99 9.38
N ALA A 189 -10.83 -31.88 8.86
CA ALA A 189 -9.94 -31.85 7.70
C ALA A 189 -8.44 -31.82 8.08
N ALA A 190 -8.13 -31.61 9.36
CA ALA A 190 -6.77 -31.45 9.88
C ALA A 190 -6.24 -32.69 10.63
N ALA A 191 -7.12 -33.52 11.21
CA ALA A 191 -6.73 -34.67 12.05
C ALA A 191 -5.98 -35.80 11.30
N ARG A 192 -5.85 -35.73 9.97
CA ARG A 192 -5.16 -36.74 9.14
C ARG A 192 -4.04 -36.17 8.26
N THR A 193 -3.69 -34.91 8.45
CA THR A 193 -2.95 -34.16 7.41
C THR A 193 -1.63 -33.65 7.99
N ALA A 194 -0.52 -34.00 7.34
CA ALA A 194 0.81 -33.53 7.72
C ALA A 194 0.84 -32.00 7.86
N TRP A 195 1.57 -31.46 8.84
CA TRP A 195 1.61 -30.01 9.12
C TRP A 195 1.97 -29.17 7.88
N THR A 196 2.79 -29.71 6.98
CA THR A 196 3.17 -29.08 5.69
C THR A 196 1.98 -28.82 4.77
N SER A 197 0.90 -29.61 4.87
CA SER A 197 -0.34 -29.42 4.12
C SER A 197 -1.20 -28.24 4.60
N GLN A 198 -0.88 -27.73 5.81
CA GLN A 198 -1.49 -26.55 6.41
C GLN A 198 -0.61 -25.31 6.20
N MET A 199 0.24 -25.34 5.19
CA MET A 199 1.05 -24.22 4.77
C MET A 199 0.89 -23.99 3.28
N VAL A 200 1.03 -22.74 2.87
CA VAL A 200 1.05 -22.35 1.47
C VAL A 200 2.30 -21.54 1.21
N ALA A 201 3.00 -21.88 0.14
CA ALA A 201 4.13 -21.15 -0.39
C ALA A 201 3.68 -20.33 -1.60
N VAL A 202 3.97 -19.03 -1.58
CA VAL A 202 3.72 -18.11 -2.70
C VAL A 202 4.94 -17.25 -2.98
N ASP A 203 5.02 -16.71 -4.18
CA ASP A 203 5.95 -15.65 -4.56
C ASP A 203 5.29 -14.68 -5.54
N GLY A 204 6.08 -13.88 -6.26
CA GLY A 204 5.58 -12.94 -7.26
C GLY A 204 4.62 -13.57 -8.27
N LEU A 205 4.76 -14.85 -8.59
CA LEU A 205 3.99 -15.57 -9.61
C LEU A 205 2.77 -16.33 -9.03
N GLY A 206 2.47 -16.17 -7.74
CA GLY A 206 1.36 -16.87 -7.08
C GLY A 206 1.82 -18.11 -6.34
N ARG A 207 0.96 -19.13 -6.27
CA ARG A 207 1.27 -20.37 -5.54
C ARG A 207 2.47 -21.07 -6.18
N ILE A 208 3.43 -21.48 -5.34
CA ILE A 208 4.54 -22.31 -5.79
C ILE A 208 4.04 -23.75 -5.90
N THR A 209 4.02 -24.27 -7.12
CA THR A 209 3.74 -25.66 -7.45
C THR A 209 4.77 -26.15 -8.47
N PRO A 210 5.06 -27.46 -8.52
CA PRO A 210 5.84 -28.02 -9.62
C PRO A 210 5.23 -27.61 -10.98
N ARG A 211 6.08 -27.28 -11.95
CA ARG A 211 5.70 -27.01 -13.36
C ARG A 211 4.70 -25.86 -13.58
N ARG A 212 4.73 -24.80 -12.76
CA ARG A 212 3.89 -23.62 -12.96
C ARG A 212 4.34 -22.79 -14.18
N THR A 213 3.38 -22.20 -14.89
CA THR A 213 3.62 -21.18 -15.91
C THR A 213 3.81 -19.81 -15.25
N PRO A 214 4.87 -19.04 -15.57
CA PRO A 214 5.03 -17.68 -15.06
C PRO A 214 3.87 -16.77 -15.45
N LEU A 215 3.33 -16.04 -14.47
CA LEU A 215 2.41 -14.93 -14.70
C LEU A 215 3.25 -13.72 -15.12
N GLY A 216 3.01 -13.15 -16.31
CA GLY A 216 3.74 -12.00 -16.84
C GLY A 216 3.52 -10.73 -16.02
N ASN A 217 4.18 -10.63 -14.86
CA ASN A 217 3.93 -9.60 -13.86
C ASN A 217 4.68 -8.29 -14.09
N GLU A 218 5.55 -8.25 -15.11
CA GLU A 218 6.29 -7.06 -15.50
C GLU A 218 5.40 -6.00 -16.15
N LEU A 219 5.80 -4.73 -16.06
CA LEU A 219 5.14 -3.66 -16.81
C LEU A 219 5.26 -3.94 -18.33
N PRO A 220 4.25 -3.64 -19.14
CA PRO A 220 4.39 -3.69 -20.60
C PRO A 220 5.60 -2.86 -21.06
N GLY A 221 6.54 -3.49 -21.76
CA GLY A 221 7.78 -2.85 -22.23
C GLY A 221 8.95 -2.82 -21.25
N ALA A 222 8.80 -3.37 -20.04
CA ALA A 222 9.94 -3.57 -19.15
C ALA A 222 10.91 -4.60 -19.76
N ARG A 223 12.19 -4.25 -19.87
CA ARG A 223 13.22 -5.20 -20.32
C ARG A 223 13.30 -6.36 -19.32
N PRO A 224 13.31 -7.62 -19.77
CA PRO A 224 13.51 -8.76 -18.89
C PRO A 224 14.84 -8.61 -18.17
N ASP A 225 14.81 -8.71 -16.84
CA ASP A 225 15.99 -8.64 -16.00
C ASP A 225 16.84 -9.90 -16.22
N ARG A 226 17.87 -9.79 -17.05
CA ARG A 226 18.79 -10.89 -17.44
C ARG A 226 19.69 -11.39 -16.29
N THR A 227 19.54 -10.85 -15.08
CA THR A 227 20.33 -11.31 -13.93
C THR A 227 19.85 -12.64 -13.34
N ALA A 228 18.64 -13.10 -13.69
CA ALA A 228 18.11 -14.39 -13.23
C ALA A 228 18.71 -15.62 -13.97
N ASP A 229 19.45 -15.42 -15.06
CA ASP A 229 19.98 -16.51 -15.90
C ASP A 229 21.42 -16.93 -15.54
N ARG A 230 22.02 -16.34 -14.49
CA ARG A 230 23.36 -16.69 -13.99
C ARG A 230 23.33 -17.44 -12.66
N VAL A 231 22.48 -18.46 -12.53
CA VAL A 231 22.73 -19.55 -11.59
C VAL A 231 22.20 -20.83 -12.23
N ARG A 232 23.03 -21.47 -13.04
CA ARG A 232 22.95 -22.91 -13.33
C ARG A 232 24.09 -23.59 -12.61
#